data_AF-A0A099GHY1-F1
#
_entry.id   AF-A0A099GHY1-F1
#
_cell.length_a   1.000
_cell.length_b   1.000
_cell.length_c   1.000
_cell.angle_alpha   90.00
_cell.angle_beta   90.00
_cell.angle_gamma   90.00
#
_symmetry.space_group_name_H-M   'P 1'
#
loop_
_entity.id
_entity.type
_entity.pdbx_description
1 polymer ?
#
loop_
_entity_poly.entity_id
_entity_poly.type
_entity_poly.pdbx_seq_one_letter_code
_entity_poly.pdbx_strand_id
1 'polypeptide(L)'
;MRGIEGLVSVLDTRSFGSVWYWLVLAGLWSWLGRGALGVPTDLVRRVHRRTRETGAAEDAGAIRAEAMLLLDWLSLVIPRWRVDPRDGVILTAVAAFLLSALAGLGFLYDRQFAQALTLLVAPMALLALMRVRLAARLGRVLAEAEAGRTGAVPAAAEAAAVMVRHLRGTMALSMAAVALAAIWGTRWLALHPNGL
;
A
#
# COMPACT_ATOMS: atom_id res chain seq x y z
N MET A 1 37.59 13.07 -2.40
CA MET A 1 36.46 12.88 -3.34
C MET A 1 36.25 11.41 -3.80
N ARG A 2 36.89 10.40 -3.18
CA ARG A 2 36.72 8.98 -3.58
C ARG A 2 35.44 8.28 -3.10
N GLY A 3 34.79 8.80 -2.05
CA GLY A 3 33.59 8.18 -1.48
C GLY A 3 32.32 8.36 -2.34
N ILE A 4 32.22 9.49 -3.06
CA ILE A 4 31.11 9.79 -3.95
C ILE A 4 31.20 8.98 -5.25
N GLU A 5 32.41 8.77 -5.77
CA GLU A 5 32.64 7.94 -6.97
C GLU A 5 32.24 6.47 -6.75
N GLY A 6 32.48 5.90 -5.55
CA GLY A 6 32.03 4.55 -5.21
C GLY A 6 30.51 4.42 -5.00
N LEU A 7 29.86 5.45 -4.44
CA LEU A 7 28.39 5.51 -4.35
C LEU A 7 27.76 5.67 -5.75
N VAL A 8 28.38 6.46 -6.62
CA VAL A 8 27.96 6.66 -8.02
C VAL A 8 28.25 5.41 -8.86
N SER A 9 29.30 4.64 -8.58
CA SER A 9 29.56 3.37 -9.27
C SER A 9 28.62 2.24 -8.83
N VAL A 10 28.04 2.30 -7.62
CA VAL A 10 26.95 1.40 -7.18
C VAL A 10 25.61 1.83 -7.77
N LEU A 11 25.45 3.12 -8.07
CA LEU A 11 24.48 3.67 -9.04
C LEU A 11 24.98 3.45 -10.48
N ASP A 12 25.48 2.25 -10.80
CA ASP A 12 25.79 1.87 -12.18
C ASP A 12 24.50 2.06 -13.01
N THR A 13 24.64 2.60 -14.22
CA THR A 13 23.60 2.86 -15.22
C THR A 13 22.65 1.67 -15.45
N ARG A 14 23.07 0.47 -15.04
CA ARG A 14 22.29 -0.76 -14.95
C ARG A 14 21.35 -0.80 -13.73
N SER A 15 20.22 -0.10 -13.82
CA SER A 15 19.24 0.01 -12.72
C SER A 15 18.81 -1.35 -12.14
N PHE A 16 18.49 -2.35 -12.96
CA PHE A 16 18.02 -3.66 -12.47
C PHE A 16 19.14 -4.56 -11.90
N GLY A 17 20.37 -4.39 -12.38
CA GLY A 17 21.55 -5.14 -11.90
C GLY A 17 22.20 -4.50 -10.67
N SER A 18 21.88 -3.23 -10.41
CA SER A 18 22.41 -2.50 -9.28
C SER A 18 21.68 -2.82 -7.96
N VAL A 19 22.42 -2.74 -6.85
CA VAL A 19 21.87 -2.98 -5.51
C VAL A 19 20.90 -1.87 -5.09
N TRP A 20 21.06 -0.63 -5.60
CA TRP A 20 20.24 0.51 -5.19
C TRP A 20 18.75 0.28 -5.44
N TYR A 21 18.40 -0.29 -6.60
CA TYR A 21 17.00 -0.51 -6.98
C TYR A 21 16.31 -1.42 -5.97
N TRP A 22 16.96 -2.54 -5.63
CA TRP A 22 16.44 -3.52 -4.69
C TRP A 22 16.38 -3.01 -3.26
N LEU A 23 17.35 -2.19 -2.83
CA LEU A 23 17.32 -1.54 -1.52
C LEU A 23 16.14 -0.56 -1.41
N VAL A 24 15.92 0.29 -2.42
CA VAL A 24 14.80 1.23 -2.41
C VAL A 24 13.48 0.47 -2.47
N LEU A 25 13.36 -0.54 -3.32
CA LEU A 25 12.16 -1.36 -3.43
C LEU A 25 11.83 -2.07 -2.09
N ALA A 26 12.82 -2.73 -1.48
CA ALA A 26 12.65 -3.39 -0.19
C ALA A 26 12.35 -2.38 0.94
N GLY A 27 13.01 -1.22 0.95
CA GLY A 27 12.77 -0.15 1.91
C GLY A 27 11.36 0.43 1.79
N LEU A 28 10.90 0.71 0.57
CA LEU A 28 9.55 1.19 0.29
C LEU A 28 8.50 0.18 0.75
N TRP A 29 8.66 -1.10 0.42
CA TRP A 29 7.73 -2.14 0.86
C TRP A 29 7.77 -2.38 2.37
N SER A 30 8.94 -2.25 3.00
CA SER A 30 9.07 -2.34 4.47
C SER A 30 8.39 -1.18 5.17
N TRP A 31 8.44 0.02 4.58
CA TRP A 31 7.80 1.19 5.17
C TRP A 31 6.30 1.23 4.88
N LEU A 32 5.92 1.09 3.62
CA LEU A 32 4.55 1.25 3.14
C LEU A 32 3.72 -0.02 3.32
N GLY A 33 4.32 -1.19 3.54
CA GLY A 33 3.62 -2.42 3.91
C GLY A 33 3.11 -2.45 5.35
N ARG A 34 3.47 -1.45 6.18
CA ARG A 34 3.06 -1.41 7.60
C ARG A 34 1.59 -1.04 7.75
N GLY A 35 0.78 -2.04 8.05
CA GLY A 35 -0.59 -1.88 8.54
C GLY A 35 -1.58 -1.26 7.55
N ALA A 36 -2.84 -1.26 7.98
CA ALA A 36 -3.94 -0.66 7.24
C ALA A 36 -4.18 0.75 7.79
N LEU A 37 -3.70 1.77 7.04
CA LEU A 37 -3.83 3.20 7.36
C LEU A 37 -3.15 3.68 8.66
N GLY A 38 -2.35 2.83 9.31
CA GLY A 38 -1.70 3.12 10.60
C GLY A 38 -2.39 2.48 11.81
N VAL A 39 -3.45 1.69 11.60
CA VAL A 39 -4.08 0.91 12.67
C VAL A 39 -3.24 -0.34 12.98
N PRO A 40 -3.01 -0.69 14.27
CA PRO A 40 -2.30 -1.90 14.65
C PRO A 40 -2.90 -3.17 14.04
N THR A 41 -2.11 -3.94 13.29
CA THR A 41 -2.60 -5.14 12.58
C THR A 41 -3.09 -6.22 13.52
N ASP A 42 -2.51 -6.31 14.71
CA ASP A 42 -2.91 -7.32 15.69
C ASP A 42 -4.30 -7.05 16.24
N LEU A 43 -4.64 -5.78 16.49
CA LEU A 43 -5.99 -5.38 16.88
C LEU A 43 -7.01 -5.76 15.81
N VAL A 44 -6.71 -5.42 14.55
CA VAL A 44 -7.58 -5.75 13.40
C VAL A 44 -7.82 -7.25 13.31
N ARG A 45 -6.75 -8.06 13.44
CA ARG A 45 -6.85 -9.53 13.38
C ARG A 45 -7.59 -10.11 14.59
N ARG A 46 -7.40 -9.57 15.80
CA ARG A 46 -8.12 -9.98 17.01
C ARG A 46 -9.62 -9.71 16.87
N VAL A 47 -10.01 -8.49 16.51
CA VAL A 47 -11.41 -8.11 16.28
C VAL A 47 -12.01 -8.97 15.17
N HIS A 48 -11.32 -9.15 14.04
CA HIS A 48 -11.81 -9.98 12.94
C HIS A 48 -12.03 -11.45 13.35
N ARG A 49 -11.16 -12.02 14.19
CA ARG A 49 -11.28 -13.40 14.65
C ARG A 49 -12.44 -13.55 15.63
N ARG A 50 -12.45 -12.74 16.70
CA ARG A 50 -13.48 -12.84 17.75
C ARG A 50 -14.89 -12.52 17.27
N THR A 51 -15.04 -11.62 16.29
CA THR A 51 -16.37 -11.34 15.70
C THR A 51 -16.87 -12.43 14.76
N ARG A 52 -16.02 -13.39 14.34
CA ARG A 52 -16.42 -14.58 13.56
C ARG A 52 -16.66 -15.82 14.42
N GLU A 53 -16.07 -15.87 15.61
CA GLU A 53 -16.26 -16.96 16.57
C GLU A 53 -17.55 -16.70 17.36
N THR A 54 -18.70 -17.10 16.80
CA THR A 54 -20.06 -16.78 17.28
C THR A 54 -20.48 -17.49 18.59
N GLY A 55 -19.56 -18.04 19.39
CA GLY A 55 -19.89 -19.08 20.38
C GLY A 55 -19.66 -18.76 21.86
N ALA A 56 -18.85 -17.78 22.25
CA ALA A 56 -18.51 -17.55 23.66
C ALA A 56 -19.30 -16.37 24.22
N ALA A 57 -20.51 -16.63 24.74
CA ALA A 57 -21.29 -15.64 25.49
C ALA A 57 -20.49 -15.03 26.67
N GLU A 58 -19.48 -15.74 27.18
CA GLU A 58 -18.58 -15.30 28.25
C GLU A 58 -17.69 -14.10 27.86
N ASP A 59 -17.45 -13.85 26.57
CA ASP A 59 -16.51 -12.83 26.09
C ASP A 59 -17.19 -11.60 25.45
N ALA A 60 -18.52 -11.46 25.57
CA ALA A 60 -19.27 -10.37 24.93
C ALA A 60 -18.77 -8.97 25.35
N GLY A 61 -18.34 -8.81 26.61
CA GLY A 61 -17.74 -7.58 27.12
C GLY A 61 -16.37 -7.28 26.49
N ALA A 62 -15.51 -8.30 26.36
CA ALA A 62 -14.19 -8.17 25.73
C ALA A 62 -14.29 -7.85 24.24
N ILE A 63 -15.23 -8.49 23.52
CA ILE A 63 -15.53 -8.21 22.11
C ILE A 63 -15.98 -6.76 21.94
N ARG A 64 -16.87 -6.28 22.82
CA ARG A 64 -17.35 -4.89 22.79
C ARG A 64 -16.20 -3.91 23.02
N ALA A 65 -15.34 -4.16 23.99
CA ALA A 65 -14.21 -3.30 24.31
C ALA A 65 -13.24 -3.17 23.14
N GLU A 66 -12.85 -4.28 22.50
CA GLU A 66 -11.97 -4.24 21.34
C GLU A 66 -12.62 -3.64 20.09
N ALA A 67 -13.92 -3.88 19.89
CA ALA A 67 -14.69 -3.25 18.81
C ALA A 67 -14.67 -1.72 18.96
N MET A 68 -14.92 -1.23 20.17
CA MET A 68 -14.90 0.21 20.47
C MET A 68 -13.50 0.79 20.28
N LEU A 69 -12.47 0.10 20.76
CA LEU A 69 -11.08 0.50 20.58
C LEU A 69 -10.71 0.59 19.10
N LEU A 70 -11.15 -0.36 18.27
CA LEU A 70 -10.93 -0.30 16.82
C LEU A 70 -11.62 0.91 16.20
N LEU A 71 -12.89 1.16 16.53
CA LEU A 71 -13.63 2.31 16.00
C LEU A 71 -13.02 3.65 16.44
N ASP A 72 -12.53 3.74 17.68
CA ASP A 72 -11.81 4.90 18.19
C ASP A 72 -10.51 5.15 17.43
N TRP A 73 -9.71 4.10 17.18
CA TRP A 73 -8.54 4.22 16.31
C TRP A 73 -8.91 4.68 14.89
N LEU A 74 -10.01 4.18 14.34
CA LEU A 74 -10.50 4.60 13.02
C LEU A 74 -10.90 6.07 13.00
N SER A 75 -11.56 6.57 14.05
CA SER A 75 -11.98 7.97 14.14
C SER A 75 -10.78 8.93 14.09
N LEU A 76 -9.66 8.54 14.69
CA LEU A 76 -8.39 9.29 14.66
C LEU A 76 -7.63 9.15 13.34
N VAL A 77 -7.84 8.03 12.62
CA VAL A 77 -7.10 7.74 11.39
C VAL A 77 -7.78 8.31 10.16
N ILE A 78 -9.10 8.14 10.02
CA ILE A 78 -9.82 8.45 8.79
C ILE A 78 -9.72 9.93 8.36
N PRO A 79 -9.79 10.94 9.26
CA PRO A 79 -9.71 12.35 8.86
C PRO A 79 -8.44 12.69 8.08
N ARG A 80 -7.31 12.05 8.40
CA ARG A 80 -6.01 12.29 7.74
C ARG A 80 -5.96 11.80 6.29
N TRP A 81 -6.91 10.95 5.89
CA TRP A 81 -7.02 10.36 4.56
C TRP A 81 -8.17 10.97 3.73
N ARG A 82 -8.88 11.96 4.28
CA ARG A 82 -9.89 12.70 3.52
C ARG A 82 -9.20 13.63 2.54
N VAL A 83 -9.53 13.46 1.27
CA VAL A 83 -9.07 14.33 0.18
C VAL A 83 -10.31 15.01 -0.37
N ASP A 84 -10.26 16.32 -0.52
CA ASP A 84 -11.32 17.08 -1.17
C ASP A 84 -11.50 16.54 -2.61
N PRO A 85 -12.74 16.40 -3.13
CA PRO A 85 -12.95 15.89 -4.48
C PRO A 85 -12.16 16.65 -5.55
N ARG A 86 -12.02 17.98 -5.43
CA ARG A 86 -11.27 18.79 -6.39
C ARG A 86 -9.77 18.46 -6.34
N ASP A 87 -9.21 18.44 -5.14
CA ASP A 87 -7.80 18.09 -4.94
C ASP A 87 -7.51 16.65 -5.35
N GLY A 88 -8.45 15.74 -5.11
CA GLY A 88 -8.36 14.34 -5.52
C GLY A 88 -8.31 14.16 -7.03
N VAL A 89 -9.07 14.95 -7.79
CA VAL A 89 -9.02 14.95 -9.26
C VAL A 89 -7.66 15.46 -9.74
N ILE A 90 -7.18 16.58 -9.19
CA ILE A 90 -5.88 17.17 -9.58
C ILE A 90 -4.74 16.21 -9.26
N LEU A 91 -4.71 15.65 -8.05
CA LEU A 91 -3.69 14.69 -7.62
C LEU A 91 -3.69 13.44 -8.50
N THR A 92 -4.87 12.92 -8.83
CA THR A 92 -5.00 11.74 -9.70
C THR A 92 -4.54 12.05 -11.13
N ALA A 93 -4.90 13.21 -11.67
CA ALA A 93 -4.48 13.63 -13.01
C ALA A 93 -2.96 13.79 -13.10
N VAL A 94 -2.34 14.46 -12.12
CA VAL A 94 -0.88 14.63 -12.04
C VAL A 94 -0.19 13.28 -11.88
N ALA A 95 -0.66 12.43 -10.97
CA ALA A 95 -0.08 11.10 -10.77
C ALA A 95 -0.19 10.23 -12.03
N ALA A 96 -1.34 10.24 -12.71
CA ALA A 96 -1.53 9.51 -13.96
C ALA A 96 -0.62 10.04 -15.07
N PHE A 97 -0.53 11.37 -15.24
CA PHE A 97 0.36 11.98 -16.22
C PHE A 97 1.82 11.60 -15.98
N LEU A 98 2.32 11.73 -14.74
CA LEU A 98 3.70 11.40 -14.39
C LEU A 98 4.00 9.91 -14.59
N LEU A 99 3.09 9.02 -14.16
CA LEU A 99 3.25 7.58 -14.38
C LEU A 99 3.23 7.22 -15.86
N SER A 100 2.33 7.80 -16.65
CA SER A 100 2.26 7.58 -18.09
C SER A 100 3.48 8.13 -18.82
N ALA A 101 3.96 9.32 -18.46
CA ALA A 101 5.18 9.89 -19.03
C ALA A 101 6.41 9.02 -18.71
N LEU A 102 6.53 8.57 -17.46
CA LEU A 102 7.61 7.69 -17.03
C LEU A 102 7.55 6.33 -17.72
N ALA A 103 6.36 5.74 -17.85
CA ALA A 103 6.14 4.52 -18.59
C ALA A 103 6.47 4.70 -20.08
N GLY A 104 6.06 5.80 -20.70
CA GLY A 104 6.40 6.14 -22.08
C GLY A 104 7.92 6.23 -22.27
N LEU A 105 8.60 7.02 -21.44
CA LEU A 105 10.06 7.12 -21.45
C LEU A 105 10.75 5.77 -21.22
N GLY A 106 10.21 4.94 -20.33
CA GLY A 106 10.76 3.63 -20.03
C GLY A 106 10.58 2.63 -21.17
N PHE A 107 9.35 2.40 -21.60
CA PHE A 107 9.00 1.28 -22.47
C PHE A 107 8.93 1.65 -23.96
N LEU A 108 8.68 2.91 -24.33
CA LEU A 108 8.67 3.34 -25.73
C LEU A 108 10.04 3.82 -26.22
N TYR A 109 10.84 4.40 -25.31
CA TYR A 109 12.18 4.92 -25.62
C TYR A 109 13.31 4.06 -25.03
N ASP A 110 12.98 2.87 -24.53
CA ASP A 110 13.94 1.89 -23.98
C ASP A 110 14.92 2.48 -22.94
N ARG A 111 14.45 3.43 -22.14
CA ARG A 111 15.25 4.00 -21.05
C ARG A 111 15.16 3.14 -19.80
N GLN A 112 16.17 2.32 -19.56
CA GLN A 112 16.24 1.40 -18.41
C GLN A 112 15.92 2.08 -17.06
N PHE A 113 16.47 3.27 -16.83
CA PHE A 113 16.22 4.01 -15.59
C PHE A 113 14.74 4.37 -15.42
N ALA A 114 14.08 4.81 -16.50
CA ALA A 114 12.66 5.13 -16.47
C ALA A 114 11.78 3.87 -16.33
N GLN A 115 12.19 2.73 -16.89
CA GLN A 115 11.51 1.44 -16.65
C GLN A 115 11.58 1.03 -15.18
N ALA A 116 12.78 1.11 -14.59
CA ALA A 116 13.00 0.80 -13.19
C ALA A 116 12.17 1.70 -12.28
N LEU A 117 12.19 3.02 -12.51
CA LEU A 117 11.36 3.95 -11.76
C LEU A 117 9.86 3.67 -11.95
N THR A 118 9.41 3.31 -13.15
CA THR A 118 8.00 2.95 -13.38
C THR A 118 7.60 1.74 -12.55
N LEU A 119 8.39 0.67 -12.59
CA LEU A 119 8.12 -0.55 -11.80
C LEU A 119 8.22 -0.33 -10.29
N LEU A 120 8.93 0.70 -9.85
CA LEU A 120 9.06 1.09 -8.45
C LEU A 120 7.88 1.95 -7.98
N VAL A 121 7.49 2.96 -8.76
CA VAL A 121 6.46 3.95 -8.36
C VAL A 121 5.04 3.46 -8.68
N ALA A 122 4.82 2.74 -9.78
CA ALA A 122 3.49 2.25 -10.16
C ALA A 122 2.78 1.42 -9.07
N PRO A 123 3.42 0.42 -8.42
CA PRO A 123 2.76 -0.31 -7.34
C PRO A 123 2.52 0.57 -6.10
N MET A 124 3.36 1.59 -5.87
CA MET A 124 3.15 2.54 -4.76
C MET A 124 1.94 3.43 -5.00
N ALA A 125 1.74 3.88 -6.25
CA ALA A 125 0.56 4.64 -6.65
C ALA A 125 -0.72 3.79 -6.51
N LEU A 126 -0.67 2.52 -6.92
CA LEU A 126 -1.79 1.59 -6.73
C LEU A 126 -2.10 1.35 -5.25
N LEU A 127 -1.06 1.18 -4.41
CA LEU A 127 -1.23 1.05 -2.96
C LEU A 127 -1.85 2.31 -2.35
N ALA A 128 -1.43 3.51 -2.78
CA ALA A 128 -2.02 4.77 -2.34
C ALA A 128 -3.52 4.85 -2.70
N LEU A 129 -3.89 4.47 -3.93
CA LEU A 129 -5.29 4.39 -4.33
C LEU A 129 -6.09 3.39 -3.49
N MET A 130 -5.53 2.20 -3.23
CA MET A 130 -6.16 1.20 -2.36
C MET A 130 -6.40 1.74 -0.95
N ARG A 131 -5.48 2.55 -0.41
CA ARG A 131 -5.59 3.18 0.91
C ARG A 131 -6.67 4.26 0.95
N VAL A 132 -6.72 5.13 -0.04
CA VAL A 132 -7.78 6.15 -0.15
C VAL A 132 -9.16 5.49 -0.25
N ARG A 133 -9.30 4.45 -1.08
CA ARG A 133 -10.56 3.67 -1.18
C ARG A 133 -10.93 2.98 0.13
N LEU A 134 -9.95 2.43 0.83
CA LEU A 134 -10.16 1.83 2.15
C LEU A 134 -10.65 2.87 3.15
N ALA A 135 -9.99 4.03 3.24
CA ALA A 135 -10.38 5.11 4.15
C ALA A 135 -11.79 5.62 3.87
N ALA A 136 -12.15 5.83 2.60
CA ALA A 136 -13.50 6.23 2.21
C ALA A 136 -14.56 5.19 2.62
N ARG A 137 -14.26 3.89 2.45
CA ARG A 137 -15.17 2.81 2.87
C ARG A 137 -15.31 2.75 4.39
N LEU A 138 -14.20 2.81 5.13
CA LEU A 138 -14.22 2.79 6.60
C LEU A 138 -14.91 4.03 7.18
N GLY A 139 -14.79 5.19 6.53
CA GLY A 139 -15.51 6.40 6.90
C GLY A 139 -17.03 6.25 6.83
N ARG A 140 -17.55 5.48 5.85
CA ARG A 140 -18.99 5.16 5.77
C ARG A 140 -19.43 4.25 6.90
N VAL A 141 -18.67 3.19 7.17
CA VAL A 141 -18.94 2.25 8.29
C VAL A 141 -18.97 3.00 9.63
N LEU A 142 -18.02 3.90 9.86
CA LEU A 142 -17.97 4.71 11.08
C LEU A 142 -19.18 5.65 11.19
N ALA A 143 -19.53 6.35 10.12
CA ALA A 143 -20.68 7.26 10.10
C ALA A 143 -22.03 6.54 10.31
N GLU A 144 -22.16 5.29 9.88
CA GLU A 144 -23.34 4.46 10.16
C GLU A 144 -23.41 4.03 11.63
N ALA A 145 -22.27 3.70 12.24
CA ALA A 145 -22.19 3.36 13.65
C ALA A 145 -22.48 4.58 14.56
N GLU A 146 -21.93 5.75 14.23
CA GLU A 146 -22.17 7.00 14.96
C GLU A 146 -23.63 7.46 14.88
N ALA A 147 -24.29 7.24 13.73
CA ALA A 147 -25.70 7.54 13.55
C ALA A 147 -26.64 6.51 14.24
N GLY A 148 -26.09 5.51 14.93
CA GLY A 148 -26.87 4.45 15.60
C GLY A 148 -27.60 3.49 14.65
N ARG A 149 -27.29 3.53 13.34
CA ARG A 149 -27.90 2.62 12.34
C ARG A 149 -27.33 1.21 12.42
N THR A 150 -26.10 1.07 12.89
CA THR A 150 -25.43 -0.20 13.13
C THR A 150 -24.84 -0.22 14.54
N GLY A 151 -24.92 -1.37 15.21
CA GLY A 151 -24.26 -1.53 16.52
C GLY A 151 -22.73 -1.46 16.40
N ALA A 152 -22.04 -1.09 17.48
CA ALA A 152 -20.58 -0.97 17.50
C ALA A 152 -19.85 -2.28 17.11
N VAL A 153 -20.36 -3.43 17.58
CA VAL A 153 -19.76 -4.75 17.29
C VAL A 153 -19.87 -5.14 15.81
N PRO A 154 -21.06 -5.10 15.16
CA PRO A 154 -21.15 -5.40 13.74
C PRO A 154 -20.39 -4.39 12.86
N ALA A 155 -20.38 -3.11 13.21
CA ALA A 155 -19.59 -2.10 12.49
C ALA A 155 -18.08 -2.40 12.57
N ALA A 156 -17.56 -2.72 13.76
CA ALA A 156 -16.17 -3.10 13.94
C ALA A 156 -15.83 -4.41 13.22
N ALA A 157 -16.75 -5.38 13.18
CA ALA A 157 -16.58 -6.63 12.44
C ALA A 157 -16.44 -6.39 10.92
N GLU A 158 -17.30 -5.53 10.34
CA GLU A 158 -17.16 -5.14 8.94
C GLU A 158 -15.84 -4.41 8.70
N ALA A 159 -15.52 -3.40 9.51
CA ALA A 159 -14.28 -2.64 9.40
C ALA A 159 -13.06 -3.57 9.41
N ALA A 160 -12.99 -4.48 10.39
CA ALA A 160 -11.91 -5.45 10.50
C ALA A 160 -11.84 -6.38 9.28
N ALA A 161 -12.98 -6.87 8.76
CA ALA A 161 -13.01 -7.72 7.57
C ALA A 161 -12.52 -7.01 6.30
N VAL A 162 -12.86 -5.73 6.13
CA VAL A 162 -12.37 -4.91 5.01
C VAL A 162 -10.87 -4.67 5.14
N MET A 163 -10.38 -4.36 6.34
CA MET A 163 -8.96 -4.13 6.61
C MET A 163 -8.12 -5.39 6.38
N VAL A 164 -8.60 -6.57 6.81
CA VAL A 164 -7.92 -7.85 6.54
C VAL A 164 -7.80 -8.10 5.02
N ARG A 165 -8.85 -7.82 4.25
CA ARG A 165 -8.80 -7.91 2.77
C ARG A 165 -7.78 -6.95 2.18
N HIS A 166 -7.71 -5.72 2.67
CA HIS A 166 -6.70 -4.75 2.24
C HIS A 166 -5.27 -5.25 2.55
N LEU A 167 -5.02 -5.75 3.76
CA LEU A 167 -3.71 -6.29 4.15
C LEU A 167 -3.26 -7.44 3.24
N ARG A 168 -4.19 -8.37 2.91
CA ARG A 168 -3.92 -9.45 1.95
C ARG A 168 -3.65 -8.90 0.54
N GLY A 169 -4.42 -7.92 0.10
CA GLY A 169 -4.22 -7.23 -1.18
C GLY A 169 -2.85 -6.55 -1.26
N THR A 170 -2.41 -5.87 -0.20
CA THR A 170 -1.09 -5.23 -0.11
C THR A 170 0.04 -6.25 -0.20
N MET A 171 -0.10 -7.40 0.48
CA MET A 171 0.88 -8.50 0.38
C MET A 171 0.92 -9.10 -1.02
N ALA A 172 -0.23 -9.36 -1.64
CA ALA A 172 -0.27 -9.85 -3.02
C ALA A 172 0.37 -8.83 -4.00
N LEU A 173 0.10 -7.54 -3.80
CA LEU A 173 0.67 -6.48 -4.61
C LEU A 173 2.20 -6.38 -4.43
N SER A 174 2.72 -6.57 -3.22
CA SER A 174 4.17 -6.54 -2.97
C SER A 174 4.87 -7.70 -3.65
N MET A 175 4.33 -8.91 -3.50
CA MET A 175 4.85 -10.11 -4.16
C MET A 175 4.82 -9.95 -5.68
N ALA A 176 3.71 -9.45 -6.24
CA ALA A 176 3.58 -9.19 -7.67
C ALA A 176 4.59 -8.13 -8.14
N ALA A 177 4.76 -7.02 -7.41
CA ALA A 177 5.70 -5.98 -7.77
C ALA A 177 7.15 -6.48 -7.78
N VAL A 178 7.56 -7.23 -6.76
CA VAL A 178 8.90 -7.83 -6.69
C VAL A 178 9.12 -8.84 -7.81
N ALA A 179 8.14 -9.71 -8.06
CA ALA A 179 8.23 -10.71 -9.13
C ALA A 179 8.32 -10.05 -10.51
N LEU A 180 7.47 -9.05 -10.79
CA LEU A 180 7.50 -8.32 -12.06
C LEU A 180 8.81 -7.58 -12.26
N ALA A 181 9.32 -6.92 -11.21
CA ALA A 181 10.62 -6.26 -11.26
C ALA A 181 11.76 -7.23 -11.54
N ALA A 182 11.75 -8.41 -10.91
CA ALA A 182 12.76 -9.44 -11.11
C ALA A 182 12.72 -9.99 -12.54
N ILE A 183 11.54 -10.42 -13.00
CA ILE A 183 11.34 -10.98 -14.34
C ILE A 183 11.74 -9.96 -15.41
N TRP A 184 11.28 -8.72 -15.25
CA TRP A 184 11.60 -7.66 -16.20
C TRP A 184 13.09 -7.31 -16.20
N GLY A 185 13.69 -7.21 -15.02
CA GLY A 185 15.13 -6.95 -14.87
C GLY A 185 15.99 -8.04 -15.51
N THR A 186 15.65 -9.31 -15.28
CA THR A 186 16.33 -10.45 -15.92
C THR A 186 16.18 -10.42 -17.44
N ARG A 187 14.97 -10.18 -17.95
CA ARG A 187 14.73 -10.03 -19.39
C ARG A 187 15.56 -8.90 -19.98
N TRP A 188 15.56 -7.73 -19.35
CA TRP A 188 16.32 -6.58 -19.81
C TRP A 188 17.82 -6.88 -19.90
N LEU A 189 18.39 -7.51 -18.86
CA LEU A 189 19.80 -7.87 -18.81
C LEU A 189 20.17 -8.92 -19.87
N ALA A 190 19.27 -9.86 -20.17
CA ALA A 190 19.47 -10.84 -21.22
C ALA A 190 19.46 -10.23 -22.63
N LEU A 191 18.62 -9.21 -22.86
CA LEU A 191 18.53 -8.51 -24.14
C LEU A 191 19.65 -7.48 -24.35
N HIS A 192 20.19 -6.90 -23.28
CA HIS A 192 21.22 -5.87 -23.30
C HIS A 192 22.46 -6.28 -22.50
N PRO A 193 23.19 -7.33 -22.92
CA PRO A 193 24.29 -7.92 -22.15
C PRO A 193 25.45 -6.94 -21.89
N ASN A 194 25.63 -5.95 -22.77
CA ASN A 194 26.68 -4.93 -22.66
C ASN A 194 26.19 -3.61 -22.04
N GLY A 195 24.92 -3.53 -21.60
CA GLY A 195 24.35 -2.29 -21.04
C GLY A 195 24.03 -1.21 -22.08
N LEU A 196 24.01 -1.57 -23.37
CA LEU A 196 23.47 -0.80 -24.49
C LEU A 196 22.23 -1.51 -25.02
#